data_AF-A0A1W1X046-F1
#
_entry.id   AF-A0A1W1X046-F1
#
_cell.length_a   1.000
_cell.length_b   1.000
_cell.length_c   1.000
_cell.angle_alpha   90.00
_cell.angle_beta   90.00
_cell.angle_gamma   90.00
#
_symmetry.space_group_name_H-M   'P 1'
#
loop_
_entity.id
_entity.type
_entity.pdbx_description
1 polymer ?
#
loop_
_entity_poly.entity_id
_entity_poly.type
_entity_poly.pdbx_seq_one_letter_code
_entity_poly.pdbx_strand_id
1 'polypeptide(L)' 'MAKYVCKKYKELGFYVNGEFKKFQNGVYNTTDKKEIAALDTLSDVEVAQEDPKSETQAK' A
#
# COMPACT_ATOMS: atom_id res chain seq x y z
N MET A 1 4.51 7.50 7.91
CA MET A 1 4.23 7.45 6.46
C MET A 1 4.54 6.04 6.01
N ALA A 2 3.63 5.35 5.33
CA ALA A 2 3.84 3.97 4.92
C ALA A 2 4.29 3.93 3.46
N LYS A 3 5.40 3.23 3.21
CA LYS A 3 5.96 3.03 1.87
C LYS A 3 5.79 1.57 1.48
N TYR A 4 5.12 1.37 0.35
CA TYR A 4 4.86 0.08 -0.25
C TYR A 4 5.63 -0.05 -1.56
N VAL A 5 6.10 -1.25 -1.86
CA VAL A 5 6.77 -1.58 -3.11
C VAL A 5 6.17 -2.83 -3.71
N CYS A 6 5.90 -2.79 -5.01
CA CYS A 6 5.46 -3.95 -5.77
C CYS A 6 6.58 -4.36 -6.72
N LYS A 7 7.21 -5.52 -6.48
CA LYS A 7 8.28 -6.05 -7.34
C LYS A 7 7.77 -6.60 -8.67
N LYS A 8 6.52 -7.09 -8.70
CA LYS A 8 5.91 -7.66 -9.90
C LYS A 8 5.38 -6.61 -10.86
N TYR A 9 4.76 -5.54 -10.35
CA TYR A 9 4.02 -4.58 -11.16
C TYR A 9 4.51 -3.15 -10.90
N LYS A 10 5.25 -2.59 -11.86
CA LYS A 10 5.79 -1.22 -11.77
C LYS A 10 4.71 -0.13 -11.84
N GLU A 11 3.55 -0.45 -12.40
CA GLU A 11 2.44 0.49 -12.61
C GLU A 11 1.11 -0.15 -12.18
N LEU A 12 1.10 -0.84 -11.04
CA LEU A 12 -0.14 -1.40 -10.49
C LEU A 12 -1.13 -0.27 -10.18
N GLY A 13 -2.29 -0.28 -10.82
CA GLY A 13 -3.41 0.60 -10.50
C GLY A 13 -4.42 -0.11 -9.61
N PHE A 14 -4.94 0.58 -8.61
CA PHE A 14 -5.96 0.08 -7.68
C PHE A 14 -6.92 1.19 -7.29
N TYR A 15 -8.10 0.82 -6.82
CA TYR A 15 -9.10 1.78 -6.36
C TYR A 15 -9.21 1.71 -4.85
N VAL A 16 -9.11 2.86 -4.18
CA VAL A 16 -9.38 2.98 -2.75
C VAL A 16 -10.52 3.95 -2.58
N ASN A 17 -11.65 3.47 -2.04
CA ASN A 17 -12.79 4.31 -1.73
C ASN A 17 -13.32 5.12 -2.94
N GLY A 18 -13.22 4.55 -4.14
CA GLY A 18 -13.63 5.19 -5.40
C GLY A 18 -12.56 6.09 -6.04
N GLU A 19 -11.44 6.35 -5.37
CA GLU A 19 -10.30 7.05 -5.96
C GLU A 19 -9.37 6.06 -6.65
N PHE A 20 -9.05 6.35 -7.92
CA PHE A 20 -8.00 5.63 -8.63
C PHE A 20 -6.63 6.04 -8.10
N LYS A 21 -5.89 5.07 -7.58
CA LYS A 21 -4.52 5.19 -7.12
C LYS A 21 -3.64 4.28 -7.97
N LYS A 22 -2.37 4.64 -8.12
CA LYS A 22 -1.42 3.79 -8.82
C LYS A 22 -0.05 3.86 -8.19
N PHE A 23 0.65 2.73 -8.24
CA PHE A 23 2.07 2.68 -7.97
C PHE A 23 2.81 3.50 -9.03
N GLN A 24 3.79 4.27 -8.57
CA GLN A 24 4.70 4.99 -9.45
C GLN A 24 6.05 4.30 -9.41
N ASN A 25 6.42 3.66 -10.52
CA ASN A 25 7.68 2.93 -10.66
C ASN A 25 7.86 1.82 -9.61
N GLY A 26 6.76 1.12 -9.30
CA GLY A 26 6.71 0.05 -8.30
C GLY A 26 6.75 0.55 -6.86
N VAL A 27 6.61 1.86 -6.61
CA VAL A 27 6.59 2.45 -5.27
C VAL A 27 5.28 3.19 -5.04
N TYR A 28 4.71 3.02 -3.86
CA TYR A 28 3.53 3.74 -3.41
C TYR A 28 3.75 4.26 -2.00
N ASN A 29 3.44 5.54 -1.75
CA ASN A 29 3.58 6.14 -0.43
C ASN A 29 2.24 6.72 -0.01
N THR A 30 1.77 6.36 1.17
CA THR A 30 0.52 6.88 1.72
C THR A 30 0.61 7.03 3.24
N THR A 31 -0.18 7.95 3.77
CA THR A 31 -0.46 8.08 5.21
C THR A 31 -1.92 7.75 5.55
N ASP A 32 -2.74 7.43 4.54
CA ASP A 32 -4.15 7.13 4.72
C ASP A 32 -4.35 5.68 5.16
N LYS A 33 -5.12 5.48 6.22
CA LYS A 33 -5.36 4.16 6.80
C LYS A 33 -6.17 3.24 5.87
N LYS A 34 -7.05 3.77 5.02
CA LYS A 34 -7.84 2.96 4.08
C LYS A 34 -6.97 2.46 2.94
N GLU A 35 -6.08 3.32 2.45
CA GLU A 35 -5.09 2.93 1.45
C GLU A 35 -4.14 1.87 2.00
N ILE A 36 -3.64 2.04 3.23
CA ILE A 36 -2.83 1.06 3.95
C ILE A 36 -3.56 -0.28 4.07
N ALA A 37 -4.82 -0.29 4.53
CA ALA A 37 -5.59 -1.52 4.65
C ALA A 37 -5.80 -2.22 3.30
N ALA A 38 -6.06 -1.47 2.22
CA ALA A 38 -6.16 -2.07 0.89
C ALA A 38 -4.83 -2.70 0.45
N LEU A 39 -3.71 -2.02 0.69
CA LEU A 39 -2.37 -2.51 0.35
C LEU A 39 -1.96 -3.72 1.19
N ASP A 40 -2.35 -3.78 2.46
CA ASP A 40 -2.13 -4.91 3.36
C ASP A 40 -2.85 -6.19 2.88
N THR A 41 -4.01 -6.04 2.22
CA THR A 41 -4.68 -7.19 1.59
C THR A 41 -4.00 -7.69 0.30
N LEU A 42 -3.07 -6.92 -0.29
CA LEU A 42 -2.40 -7.30 -1.52
C LEU A 42 -1.15 -8.13 -1.23
N SER A 43 -1.23 -9.44 -1.45
CA SER A 43 -0.09 -10.35 -1.24
C SER A 43 1.12 -10.09 -2.15
N ASP A 44 0.93 -9.37 -3.26
CA ASP A 44 1.99 -9.01 -4.22
C ASP A 44 2.69 -7.67 -3.89
N VAL A 45 2.33 -7.04 -2.78
CA VAL A 45 2.91 -5.76 -2.33
C VAL A 45 3.68 -5.98 -1.02
N GLU A 46 4.88 -5.44 -0.95
CA GLU A 46 5.73 -5.49 0.25
C GLU A 46 5.81 -4.09 0.89
N VAL A 47 5.77 -4.02 2.23
CA VAL A 47 6.09 -2.80 2.96
C VAL A 47 7.61 -2.59 2.94
N ALA A 48 8.05 -1.49 2.34
CA ALA A 48 9.46 -1.10 2.30
C ALA A 48 9.88 -0.21 3.48
N GLN A 49 8.94 0.54 4.06
CA GLN A 49 9.16 1.33 5.26
C GLN A 49 7.84 1.55 5.98
N GLU A 50 7.77 1.10 7.23
CA GLU A 50 6.68 1.39 8.14
C GLU A 50 7.21 2.29 9.25
N ASP A 51 6.70 3.52 9.35
CA ASP A 51 6.73 4.18 10.66
C ASP A 51 5.82 3.37 11.58
N PRO A 52 6.25 2.97 12.79
CA PRO A 52 5.60 1.96 13.64
C PRO A 52 4.27 2.43 14.29
N LYS A 53 3.32 2.99 13.52
CA LYS A 53 2.04 3.48 14.06
C LYS A 53 0.80 2.89 13.40
N SER A 54 0.85 1.67 12.88
CA SER A 54 -0.38 0.96 12.55
C SER A 54 -0.32 -0.53 12.85
N GLU A 55 -0.12 -0.86 14.13
CA GLU A 55 -0.69 -2.10 14.68
C GLU A 55 -2.21 -2.09 14.50
N THR A 56 -2.75 -3.04 13.72
CA THR A 56 -4.13 -3.59 13.69
C THR A 56 -4.23 -4.33 12.35
N GLN A 57 -4.41 -5.65 12.21
CA GLN A 57 -4.96 -6.66 13.11
C GLN A 57 -4.79 -8.05 12.45
N ALA A 58 -4.23 -9.02 13.17
CA ALA A 58 -4.60 -10.42 13.01
C ALA A 58 -4.92 -10.96 14.41
N LYS A 59 -6.18 -11.35 14.59
CA LYS A 59 -6.79 -11.90 15.81
C LYS A 59 -6.12 -13.18 16.28
#